data_AF-A0A1G4QBF1-F1
#
_entry.id   AF-A0A1G4QBF1-F1
#
_cell.length_a   1.000
_cell.length_b   1.000
_cell.length_c   1.000
_cell.angle_alpha   90.00
_cell.angle_beta   90.00
_cell.angle_gamma   90.00
#
_symmetry.space_group_name_H-M   'P 1'
#
loop_
_entity.id
_entity.type
_entity.pdbx_description
1 polymer ?
#
loop_
_entity_poly.entity_id
_entity_poly.type
_entity_poly.pdbx_seq_one_letter_code
_entity_poly.pdbx_strand_id
1 'polypeptide(L)'
;MKFLKYGGVETLASYYAPFESNEGTDRERTECAKEWVRSEYGHHLAFLGSLPLFYEDERFIYVHAGLNPACPNWKEQPARDMIWIREPFYAHPTVVEKTVIFGHTSTSCLHDSPGVWFGGDKIGIDGGCVYGQQLNCLVIDENGGFTTYSVEGTNWER
;
A
#
# COMPACT_ATOMS: atom_id res chain seq x y z
N MET A 1 10.00 7.22 -15.97
CA MET A 1 9.65 5.98 -15.24
C MET A 1 9.39 6.35 -13.77
N LYS A 2 8.14 6.33 -13.29
CA LYS A 2 7.78 6.79 -11.91
C LYS A 2 8.27 5.82 -10.82
N PHE A 3 8.29 4.52 -11.11
CA PHE A 3 8.71 3.47 -10.17
C PHE A 3 10.08 3.73 -9.52
N LEU A 4 11.11 4.03 -10.31
CA LEU A 4 12.47 4.29 -9.80
C LEU A 4 12.56 5.53 -8.89
N LYS A 5 11.58 6.45 -8.96
CA LYS A 5 11.56 7.65 -8.12
C LYS A 5 10.89 7.44 -6.75
N TYR A 6 10.21 6.31 -6.55
CA TYR A 6 9.39 6.04 -5.36
C TYR A 6 9.69 4.64 -4.81
N GLY A 7 10.94 4.41 -4.39
CA GLY A 7 11.35 3.15 -3.77
C GLY A 7 11.84 2.08 -4.75
N GLY A 8 11.74 2.31 -6.07
CA GLY A 8 12.10 1.32 -7.07
C GLY A 8 13.61 1.06 -7.17
N VAL A 9 14.43 2.04 -6.82
CA VAL A 9 15.90 1.89 -6.77
C VAL A 9 16.29 1.01 -5.60
N GLU A 10 15.76 1.30 -4.41
CA GLU A 10 15.95 0.54 -3.18
C GLU A 10 15.42 -0.89 -3.33
N THR A 11 14.30 -1.06 -4.03
CA THR A 11 13.76 -2.38 -4.37
C THR A 11 14.74 -3.15 -5.25
N LEU A 12 15.28 -2.56 -6.32
CA LEU A 12 16.23 -3.28 -7.18
C LEU A 12 17.54 -3.59 -6.44
N ALA A 13 18.05 -2.66 -5.64
CA ALA A 13 19.23 -2.85 -4.79
C ALA A 13 19.06 -4.02 -3.80
N SER A 14 17.86 -4.23 -3.25
CA SER A 14 17.60 -5.35 -2.33
C SER A 14 17.62 -6.73 -3.02
N TYR A 15 17.44 -6.79 -4.33
CA TYR A 15 17.44 -8.04 -5.11
C TYR A 15 18.73 -8.28 -5.91
N TYR A 16 19.39 -7.21 -6.32
CA TYR A 16 20.55 -7.23 -7.18
C TYR A 16 21.63 -6.34 -6.57
N ALA A 17 22.54 -6.96 -5.81
CA ALA A 17 23.61 -6.26 -5.07
C ALA A 17 24.47 -5.30 -5.93
N PRO A 18 24.75 -5.56 -7.22
CA PRO A 18 25.44 -4.60 -8.08
C PRO A 18 24.62 -3.35 -8.44
N PHE A 19 23.35 -3.26 -8.02
CA PHE A 19 22.52 -2.08 -8.19
C PHE A 19 22.69 -1.15 -6.99
N GLU A 20 23.44 -0.08 -7.16
CA GLU A 20 23.66 0.91 -6.10
C GLU A 20 22.57 2.00 -6.11
N SER A 21 22.17 2.46 -4.93
CA SER A 21 21.12 3.47 -4.77
C SER A 21 21.53 4.87 -5.23
N ASN A 22 22.84 5.14 -5.29
CA ASN A 22 23.40 6.46 -5.55
C ASN A 22 23.85 6.67 -7.01
N GLU A 23 23.83 5.62 -7.83
CA GLU A 23 24.19 5.73 -9.25
C GLU A 23 22.93 5.87 -10.10
N GLY A 24 22.97 6.77 -11.09
CA GLY A 24 21.83 7.12 -11.91
C GLY A 24 21.12 5.93 -12.55
N THR A 25 19.89 6.16 -13.03
CA THR A 25 19.05 5.15 -13.67
C THR A 25 19.57 4.80 -15.07
N ASP A 26 20.62 4.01 -15.13
CA ASP A 26 21.10 3.42 -16.37
C ASP A 26 20.11 2.33 -16.83
N ARG A 27 19.71 2.43 -18.10
CA ARG A 27 18.75 1.53 -18.73
C ARG A 27 19.32 0.12 -18.80
N GLU A 28 20.61 -0.02 -19.10
CA GLU A 28 21.26 -1.33 -19.22
C GLU A 28 21.28 -2.05 -17.87
N ARG A 29 21.73 -1.39 -16.80
CA ARG A 29 21.66 -1.92 -15.43
C ARG A 29 20.24 -2.29 -15.00
N THR A 30 19.25 -1.46 -15.37
CA THR A 30 17.85 -1.75 -15.07
C THR A 30 17.37 -3.03 -15.75
N GLU A 31 17.77 -3.29 -17.00
CA GLU A 31 17.42 -4.53 -17.68
C GLU A 31 18.16 -5.74 -17.09
N CYS A 32 19.47 -5.64 -16.78
CA CYS A 32 20.20 -6.70 -16.09
C CYS A 32 19.56 -7.05 -14.73
N ALA A 33 19.16 -6.05 -13.95
CA ALA A 33 18.50 -6.27 -12.67
C ALA A 33 17.15 -6.99 -12.85
N LYS A 34 16.36 -6.64 -13.88
CA LYS A 34 15.11 -7.34 -14.18
C LYS A 34 15.34 -8.79 -14.58
N GLU A 35 16.33 -9.06 -15.42
CA GLU A 35 16.69 -10.42 -15.83
C GLU A 35 17.13 -11.25 -14.63
N TRP A 36 17.98 -10.68 -13.77
CA TRP A 36 18.39 -11.29 -12.51
C TRP A 36 17.20 -11.63 -11.61
N VAL A 37 16.30 -10.66 -11.38
CA VAL A 37 15.08 -10.88 -10.57
C VAL A 37 14.20 -11.98 -11.16
N ARG A 38 14.05 -12.02 -12.49
CA ARG A 38 13.25 -13.07 -13.15
C ARG A 38 13.88 -14.46 -13.01
N SER A 39 15.21 -14.55 -13.08
CA SER A 39 15.95 -15.81 -12.95
C SER A 39 15.97 -16.29 -11.51
N GLU A 40 16.46 -15.47 -10.58
CA GLU A 40 16.76 -15.89 -9.21
C GLU A 40 15.53 -15.78 -8.29
N TYR A 41 14.61 -14.86 -8.58
CA TYR A 41 13.47 -14.53 -7.74
C TYR A 41 12.13 -14.65 -8.47
N GLY A 42 12.06 -15.49 -9.52
CA GLY A 42 10.81 -15.75 -10.25
C GLY A 42 9.65 -16.20 -9.33
N HIS A 43 9.95 -16.86 -8.22
CA HIS A 43 8.98 -17.25 -7.19
C HIS A 43 8.39 -16.05 -6.42
N HIS A 44 9.16 -14.98 -6.17
CA HIS A 44 8.62 -13.73 -5.61
C HIS A 44 7.69 -13.03 -6.62
N LEU A 45 8.03 -13.04 -7.91
CA LEU A 45 7.17 -12.48 -8.95
C LEU A 45 5.85 -13.25 -9.05
N ALA A 46 5.90 -14.58 -8.98
CA ALA A 46 4.71 -15.42 -8.96
C ALA A 46 3.85 -15.15 -7.71
N PHE A 47 4.48 -15.03 -6.53
CA PHE A 47 3.79 -14.67 -5.29
C PHE A 47 3.08 -13.32 -5.41
N LEU A 48 3.80 -12.26 -5.81
CA LEU A 48 3.24 -10.91 -5.97
C LEU A 48 2.11 -10.88 -7.00
N GLY A 49 2.27 -11.60 -8.12
CA GLY A 49 1.24 -11.74 -9.15
C GLY A 49 0.01 -12.55 -8.73
N SER A 50 0.10 -13.33 -7.65
CA SER A 50 -1.00 -14.12 -7.10
C SER A 50 -1.82 -13.40 -6.02
N LEU A 51 -1.31 -12.27 -5.50
CA LEU A 51 -1.96 -11.54 -4.42
C LEU A 51 -3.30 -10.96 -4.91
N PRO A 52 -4.39 -11.13 -4.14
CA PRO A 52 -5.67 -10.55 -4.51
C PRO A 52 -5.64 -9.03 -4.34
N LEU A 53 -6.46 -8.31 -5.10
CA LEU A 53 -6.56 -6.85 -5.00
C LEU A 53 -7.28 -6.38 -3.73
N PHE A 54 -8.08 -7.26 -3.14
CA PHE A 54 -8.78 -7.04 -1.89
C PHE A 54 -9.00 -8.38 -1.17
N TYR A 55 -9.27 -8.31 0.12
CA TYR A 55 -9.82 -9.42 0.91
C TYR A 55 -11.14 -8.95 1.53
N GLU A 56 -12.09 -9.87 1.68
CA GLU A 56 -13.41 -9.58 2.26
C GLU A 56 -13.76 -10.68 3.26
N ASP A 57 -14.07 -10.29 4.49
CA ASP A 57 -14.64 -11.16 5.51
C ASP A 57 -16.10 -10.75 5.79
N GLU A 58 -16.71 -11.29 6.84
CA GLU A 58 -18.11 -10.98 7.19
C GLU A 58 -18.37 -9.51 7.53
N ARG A 59 -17.37 -8.78 8.04
CA ARG A 59 -17.50 -7.43 8.61
C ARG A 59 -16.70 -6.37 7.86
N PHE A 60 -15.60 -6.76 7.22
CA PHE A 60 -14.61 -5.85 6.67
C PHE A 60 -14.25 -6.14 5.22
N ILE A 61 -13.85 -5.08 4.52
CA ILE A 61 -13.16 -5.17 3.22
C ILE A 61 -11.78 -4.54 3.38
N TYR A 62 -10.75 -5.25 2.98
CA TYR A 62 -9.36 -4.82 3.02
C TYR A 62 -8.89 -4.57 1.60
N VAL A 63 -8.53 -3.34 1.27
CA VAL A 63 -8.12 -2.94 -0.09
C VAL A 63 -6.95 -1.96 0.00
N HIS A 64 -6.03 -1.99 -0.96
CA HIS A 64 -4.82 -1.17 -0.88
C HIS A 64 -5.14 0.34 -0.81
N ALA A 65 -5.98 0.85 -1.71
CA ALA A 65 -6.29 2.29 -1.80
C ALA A 65 -7.74 2.65 -1.49
N GLY A 66 -8.73 1.93 -2.06
CA GLY A 66 -10.13 2.22 -1.79
C GLY A 66 -11.13 1.66 -2.80
N LEU A 67 -12.40 2.01 -2.58
CA LEU A 67 -13.53 1.67 -3.44
C LEU A 67 -14.05 2.91 -4.17
N ASN A 68 -14.38 2.79 -5.46
CA ASN A 68 -14.87 3.89 -6.25
C ASN A 68 -16.35 4.19 -5.90
N PRO A 69 -16.67 5.39 -5.36
CA PRO A 69 -18.04 5.72 -4.97
C PRO A 69 -19.01 5.79 -6.16
N ALA A 70 -18.51 5.94 -7.37
CA ALA A 70 -19.32 5.94 -8.60
C ALA A 70 -19.62 4.53 -9.13
N CYS A 71 -19.14 3.47 -8.47
CA CYS A 71 -19.32 2.08 -8.89
C CYS A 71 -20.10 1.30 -7.82
N PRO A 72 -21.45 1.24 -7.88
CA PRO A 72 -22.25 0.52 -6.89
C PRO A 72 -21.88 -0.96 -6.77
N ASN A 73 -21.57 -1.60 -7.91
CA ASN A 73 -20.99 -2.95 -7.92
C ASN A 73 -19.47 -2.88 -7.78
N TRP A 74 -19.00 -2.56 -6.59
CA TRP A 74 -17.58 -2.28 -6.31
C TRP A 74 -16.63 -3.40 -6.71
N LYS A 75 -17.08 -4.67 -6.78
CA LYS A 75 -16.25 -5.81 -7.22
C LYS A 75 -15.90 -5.76 -8.70
N GLU A 76 -16.67 -5.03 -9.49
CA GLU A 76 -16.45 -4.80 -10.93
C GLU A 76 -15.72 -3.51 -11.22
N GLN A 77 -15.33 -2.74 -10.19
CA GLN A 77 -14.60 -1.50 -10.40
C GLN A 77 -13.22 -1.78 -11.03
N PRO A 78 -12.62 -0.80 -11.72
CA PRO A 78 -11.30 -0.95 -12.28
C PRO A 78 -10.27 -1.32 -11.20
N ALA A 79 -9.42 -2.33 -11.48
CA ALA A 79 -8.30 -2.70 -10.60
C ALA A 79 -7.40 -1.49 -10.26
N ARG A 80 -7.30 -0.53 -11.18
CA ARG A 80 -6.58 0.72 -10.97
C ARG A 80 -7.11 1.50 -9.77
N ASP A 81 -8.41 1.52 -9.53
CA ASP A 81 -9.01 2.25 -8.42
C ASP A 81 -8.67 1.57 -7.08
N MET A 82 -8.73 0.24 -7.03
CA MET A 82 -8.30 -0.53 -5.85
C MET A 82 -6.85 -0.23 -5.42
N ILE A 83 -5.99 0.16 -6.37
CA ILE A 83 -4.56 0.40 -6.13
C ILE A 83 -4.22 1.91 -6.03
N TRP A 84 -4.99 2.81 -6.64
CA TRP A 84 -4.56 4.21 -6.82
C TRP A 84 -5.61 5.28 -6.49
N ILE A 85 -6.84 4.91 -6.11
CA ILE A 85 -7.85 5.91 -5.75
C ILE A 85 -7.44 6.68 -4.49
N ARG A 86 -7.84 7.95 -4.40
CA ARG A 86 -7.50 8.85 -3.29
C ARG A 86 -8.75 9.62 -2.86
N GLU A 87 -8.75 10.92 -3.13
CA GLU A 87 -9.79 11.86 -2.72
C GLU A 87 -11.21 11.42 -3.06
N PRO A 88 -11.50 10.88 -4.26
CA PRO A 88 -12.84 10.38 -4.54
C PRO A 88 -13.32 9.33 -3.52
N PHE A 89 -12.43 8.45 -3.04
CA PHE A 89 -12.80 7.45 -2.04
C PHE A 89 -12.87 8.02 -0.62
N TYR A 90 -11.81 8.65 -0.12
CA TYR A 90 -11.78 9.04 1.30
C TYR A 90 -12.71 10.21 1.62
N ALA A 91 -13.07 11.05 0.64
CA ALA A 91 -13.94 12.21 0.82
C ALA A 91 -15.45 11.89 0.67
N HIS A 92 -15.81 10.66 0.28
CA HIS A 92 -17.22 10.26 0.07
C HIS A 92 -17.58 9.02 0.91
N PRO A 93 -18.87 8.81 1.21
CA PRO A 93 -19.33 7.56 1.79
C PRO A 93 -19.02 6.36 0.89
N THR A 94 -18.79 5.20 1.49
CA THR A 94 -18.60 3.95 0.78
C THR A 94 -19.91 3.45 0.15
N VAL A 95 -19.82 2.71 -0.94
CA VAL A 95 -20.98 2.06 -1.60
C VAL A 95 -21.37 0.72 -0.95
N VAL A 96 -20.69 0.35 0.14
CA VAL A 96 -20.86 -0.91 0.87
C VAL A 96 -21.30 -0.63 2.30
N GLU A 97 -21.94 -1.61 2.94
CA GLU A 97 -22.30 -1.56 4.37
C GLU A 97 -21.14 -1.93 5.30
N LYS A 98 -20.16 -2.69 4.79
CA LYS A 98 -18.98 -3.12 5.54
C LYS A 98 -17.99 -1.97 5.71
N THR A 99 -17.28 -1.96 6.83
CA THR A 99 -16.18 -1.01 7.03
C THR A 99 -15.00 -1.36 6.11
N VAL A 100 -14.48 -0.36 5.40
CA VAL A 100 -13.35 -0.53 4.48
C VAL A 100 -12.04 -0.14 5.16
N ILE A 101 -11.11 -1.08 5.25
CA ILE A 101 -9.75 -0.88 5.77
C ILE A 101 -8.80 -0.67 4.59
N PHE A 102 -8.04 0.43 4.63
CA PHE A 102 -7.22 0.85 3.50
C PHE A 102 -5.89 1.50 3.91
N GLY A 103 -4.95 1.55 2.97
CA GLY A 103 -3.70 2.29 3.06
C GLY A 103 -3.57 3.32 1.95
N HIS A 104 -2.40 3.43 1.31
CA HIS A 104 -2.10 4.23 0.12
C HIS A 104 -2.13 5.76 0.30
N THR A 105 -3.19 6.28 0.90
CA THR A 105 -3.27 7.67 1.36
C THR A 105 -2.84 7.68 2.81
N SER A 106 -1.69 8.30 3.09
CA SER A 106 -1.19 8.43 4.45
C SER A 106 -2.21 9.15 5.33
N THR A 107 -2.36 8.65 6.55
CA THR A 107 -3.23 9.19 7.61
C THR A 107 -2.94 10.66 7.88
N SER A 108 -1.69 11.11 7.78
CA SER A 108 -1.35 12.54 7.87
C SER A 108 -2.07 13.43 6.85
N CYS A 109 -2.47 12.89 5.68
CA CYS A 109 -3.28 13.62 4.70
C CYS A 109 -4.79 13.60 5.01
N LEU A 110 -5.22 12.78 5.96
CA LEU A 110 -6.62 12.58 6.34
C LEU A 110 -6.98 13.33 7.62
N HIS A 111 -6.05 13.41 8.59
CA HIS A 111 -6.31 14.03 9.90
C HIS A 111 -5.06 14.62 10.58
N ASP A 112 -4.03 15.02 9.81
CA ASP A 112 -2.80 15.67 10.31
C ASP A 112 -2.06 14.87 11.41
N SER A 113 -2.23 13.54 11.41
CA SER A 113 -1.62 12.61 12.37
C SER A 113 -1.18 11.32 11.67
N PRO A 114 -0.02 10.75 12.03
CA PRO A 114 0.44 9.47 11.49
C PRO A 114 -0.28 8.25 12.10
N GLY A 115 -1.10 8.46 13.13
CA GLY A 115 -1.89 7.41 13.75
C GLY A 115 -3.05 6.93 12.88
N VAL A 116 -3.56 5.73 13.17
CA VAL A 116 -4.72 5.14 12.47
C VAL A 116 -5.89 6.12 12.45
N TRP A 117 -6.47 6.32 11.26
CA TRP A 117 -7.61 7.20 11.03
C TRP A 117 -8.91 6.41 11.05
N PHE A 118 -9.85 6.77 11.93
CA PHE A 118 -11.19 6.19 11.99
C PHE A 118 -12.20 7.14 11.36
N GLY A 119 -12.53 6.91 10.09
CA GLY A 119 -13.41 7.76 9.26
C GLY A 119 -14.88 7.36 9.24
N GLY A 120 -15.33 6.52 10.18
CA GLY A 120 -16.70 5.99 10.22
C GLY A 120 -16.84 4.69 9.43
N ASP A 121 -17.21 4.78 8.15
CA ASP A 121 -17.32 3.65 7.22
C ASP A 121 -15.95 3.18 6.66
N LYS A 122 -14.87 3.88 7.03
CA LYS A 122 -13.51 3.64 6.56
C LYS A 122 -12.50 3.69 7.71
N ILE A 123 -11.44 2.89 7.63
CA ILE A 123 -10.29 2.95 8.54
C ILE A 123 -8.99 2.99 7.74
N GLY A 124 -8.23 4.09 7.88
CA GLY A 124 -6.96 4.30 7.21
C GLY A 124 -5.79 3.90 8.11
N ILE A 125 -4.92 2.98 7.66
CA ILE A 125 -3.80 2.47 8.46
C ILE A 125 -2.42 2.91 7.96
N ASP A 126 -2.33 3.58 6.82
CA ASP A 126 -1.03 4.02 6.28
C ASP A 126 -0.46 5.17 7.13
N GLY A 127 0.48 4.85 8.01
CA GLY A 127 1.13 5.82 8.89
C GLY A 127 2.23 6.64 8.23
N GLY A 128 2.45 6.51 6.92
CA GLY A 128 3.48 7.26 6.21
C GLY A 128 4.92 6.84 6.55
N CYS A 129 5.14 5.58 6.94
CA CYS A 129 6.45 5.05 7.37
C CYS A 129 7.60 5.39 6.39
N VAL A 130 7.35 5.33 5.07
CA VAL A 130 8.33 5.67 4.03
C VAL A 130 8.81 7.14 4.08
N TYR A 131 8.05 8.01 4.73
CA TYR A 131 8.35 9.43 4.92
C TYR A 131 8.97 9.74 6.30
N GLY A 132 9.38 8.70 7.04
CA GLY A 132 9.95 8.85 8.39
C GLY A 132 8.91 9.05 9.49
N GLN A 133 7.64 8.70 9.22
CA GLN A 133 6.58 8.71 10.22
C GLN A 133 6.53 7.35 10.94
N GLN A 134 5.43 6.59 10.86
CA GLN A 134 5.31 5.33 11.58
C GLN A 134 4.67 4.23 10.74
N LEU A 135 4.97 2.98 11.10
CA LEU A 135 4.24 1.82 10.61
C LEU A 135 3.16 1.46 11.62
N ASN A 136 1.90 1.52 11.21
CA ASN A 136 0.76 1.14 12.05
C ASN A 136 0.38 -0.33 11.88
N CYS A 137 -0.16 -0.91 12.94
CA CYS A 137 -0.87 -2.18 12.93
C CYS A 137 -2.25 -1.98 13.59
N LEU A 138 -3.30 -2.41 12.91
CA LEU A 138 -4.66 -2.45 13.45
C LEU A 138 -4.99 -3.90 13.78
N VAL A 139 -5.23 -4.18 15.06
CA VAL A 139 -5.72 -5.46 15.54
C VAL A 139 -7.23 -5.38 15.70
N ILE A 140 -7.92 -6.34 15.11
CA ILE A 140 -9.38 -6.48 15.17
C ILE A 140 -9.65 -7.78 15.93
N ASP A 141 -10.33 -7.68 17.07
CA ASP A 141 -10.70 -8.86 17.85
C ASP A 141 -11.98 -9.55 17.33
N GLU A 142 -12.31 -10.70 17.89
CA GLU A 142 -13.47 -11.49 17.51
C GLU A 142 -14.80 -10.72 17.69
N ASN A 143 -14.87 -9.75 18.59
CA ASN A 143 -16.04 -8.93 18.87
C ASN A 143 -16.09 -7.65 18.01
N GLY A 144 -15.09 -7.42 17.16
CA GLY A 144 -14.97 -6.20 16.35
C GLY A 144 -14.37 -5.01 17.10
N GLY A 145 -13.75 -5.25 18.26
CA GLY A 145 -12.95 -4.25 18.96
C GLY A 145 -11.66 -3.93 18.20
N PHE A 146 -11.25 -2.66 18.23
CA PHE A 146 -10.05 -2.18 17.57
C PHE A 146 -8.97 -1.84 18.59
N THR A 147 -7.76 -2.37 18.38
CA THR A 147 -6.55 -1.95 19.11
C THR A 147 -5.48 -1.54 18.10
N THR A 148 -4.81 -0.42 18.34
CA THR A 148 -3.78 0.10 17.43
C THR A 148 -2.40 -0.03 18.05
N TYR A 149 -1.43 -0.43 17.24
CA TYR A 149 -0.01 -0.47 17.58
C TYR A 149 0.76 0.29 16.53
N SER A 150 1.96 0.76 16.88
CA SER A 150 2.85 1.37 15.91
C SER A 150 4.31 1.22 16.29
N VAL A 151 5.17 1.29 15.28
CA VAL A 151 6.62 1.44 15.42
C VAL A 151 7.06 2.63 14.59
N GLU A 152 7.99 3.42 15.12
CA GLU A 152 8.56 4.54 14.40
C GLU A 152 9.28 4.03 13.15
N GLY A 153 9.07 4.71 12.02
CA GLY A 153 9.86 4.51 10.83
C GLY A 153 11.26 5.01 11.14
N THR A 154 12.22 4.09 11.32
CA THR A 154 13.61 4.47 11.58
C THR A 154 14.11 5.38 10.47
N ASN A 155 14.85 6.43 10.82
CA ASN A 155 15.57 7.27 9.87
C ASN A 155 16.54 6.39 9.09
N TRP A 156 16.13 5.94 7.91
CA TRP A 156 17.00 5.45 6.85
C TRP A 156 18.01 6.59 6.62
N GLU A 157 19.20 6.50 7.21
CA GLU A 157 20.28 7.45 6.93
C GLU A 157 20.42 7.50 5.40
N ARG A 158 20.05 8.65 4.81
CA ARG A 158 20.17 8.89 3.37
C ARG A 158 21.60 9.25 3.01
#